data_AF-K6XM88-F1
#
_entry.id   AF-K6XM88-F1
#
_cell.length_a   1.000
_cell.length_b   1.000
_cell.length_c   1.000
_cell.angle_alpha   90.00
_cell.angle_beta   90.00
_cell.angle_gamma   90.00
#
_symmetry.space_group_name_H-M   'P 1'
#
loop_
_entity.id
_entity.type
_entity.pdbx_description
1 polymer ?
#
loop_
_entity_poly.entity_id
_entity_poly.type
_entity_poly.pdbx_seq_one_letter_code
_entity_poly.pdbx_strand_id
1 'polypeptide(L)' 'MSQTQYAVFIDLSAKTLWDIEKGNTDPILSVLSKVFRPAGMNIIAQAE' A
#
# COMPACT_ATOMS: atom_id res chain seq x y z
N MET A 1 -1.35 13.35 8.93
CA MET A 1 -1.62 11.94 9.26
C MET A 1 -0.28 11.23 9.38
N SER A 2 -0.04 10.48 10.46
CA SER A 2 1.20 9.68 10.61
C SER A 2 1.13 8.38 9.80
N GLN A 3 2.26 7.71 9.56
CA GLN A 3 2.30 6.42 8.86
C GLN A 3 1.42 5.37 9.56
N THR A 4 1.45 5.30 10.89
CA THR A 4 0.60 4.39 11.68
C THR A 4 -0.88 4.71 11.53
N GLN A 5 -1.25 6.00 11.55
CA GLN A 5 -2.62 6.41 11.31
C GLN A 5 -3.07 6.07 9.89
N TYR A 6 -2.18 6.20 8.91
CA TYR A 6 -2.48 5.84 7.53
C TYR A 6 -2.66 4.33 7.36
N ALA A 7 -1.78 3.52 7.95
CA ALA A 7 -1.88 2.07 7.91
C ALA A 7 -3.23 1.57 8.48
N VAL A 8 -3.67 2.13 9.60
CA VAL A 8 -5.00 1.86 10.17
C VAL A 8 -6.11 2.31 9.22
N PHE A 9 -5.99 3.48 8.61
CA PHE A 9 -6.97 4.01 7.66
C PHE A 9 -7.16 3.13 6.41
N ILE A 10 -6.08 2.53 5.88
CA ILE A 10 -6.14 1.64 4.70
C ILE A 10 -6.27 0.15 5.05
N ASP A 11 -6.49 -0.18 6.32
CA ASP A 11 -6.58 -1.55 6.81
C ASP A 11 -5.33 -2.39 6.44
N LEU A 12 -4.17 -1.90 6.86
CA LEU A 12 -2.86 -2.53 6.68
C LEU A 12 -2.03 -2.42 7.98
N SER A 13 -1.14 -3.37 8.22
CA SER A 13 -0.21 -3.26 9.35
C SER A 13 0.81 -2.14 9.11
N ALA A 14 1.16 -1.39 10.14
CA ALA A 14 2.18 -0.33 10.04
C ALA A 14 3.54 -0.88 9.60
N LYS A 15 3.90 -2.10 10.04
CA LYS A 15 5.12 -2.79 9.62
C LYS A 15 5.11 -3.10 8.12
N THR A 16 4.01 -3.64 7.61
CA THR A 16 3.86 -3.94 6.18
C THR A 16 3.95 -2.67 5.34
N LEU A 17 3.28 -1.59 5.75
CA LEU A 17 3.37 -0.31 5.05
C LEU A 17 4.80 0.22 5.02
N TRP A 18 5.52 0.13 6.15
CA TRP A 18 6.92 0.53 6.23
C TRP A 18 7.83 -0.34 5.35
N ASP A 19 7.64 -1.67 5.34
CA ASP A 19 8.42 -2.59 4.51
C ASP A 19 8.18 -2.31 3.01
N ILE A 20 6.97 -1.94 2.60
CA ILE A 20 6.66 -1.50 1.23
C ILE A 20 7.34 -0.17 0.89
N GLU A 21 7.21 0.85 1.75
CA GLU A 21 7.80 2.17 1.52
C GLU A 21 9.33 2.14 1.45
N LYS A 22 9.97 1.19 2.15
CA LYS A 22 11.42 0.97 2.12
C LYS A 22 11.88 0.08 0.96
N GLY A 23 10.96 -0.56 0.23
CA GLY A 23 11.31 -1.53 -0.81
C GLY A 23 11.88 -2.84 -0.24
N ASN A 24 11.56 -3.17 1.02
CA ASN A 24 11.99 -4.41 1.67
C ASN A 24 11.10 -5.62 1.29
N THR A 25 10.02 -5.39 0.56
CA THR A 25 9.05 -6.41 0.16
C THR A 25 8.40 -6.01 -1.15
N ASP A 26 8.14 -7.00 -2.00
CA ASP A 26 7.32 -6.85 -3.21
C ASP A 26 5.85 -7.11 -2.85
N PRO A 27 5.02 -6.07 -2.70
CA PRO A 27 3.61 -6.25 -2.39
C PRO A 27 2.83 -6.79 -3.60
N ILE A 28 1.86 -7.65 -3.32
CA ILE A 28 0.88 -8.07 -4.31
C ILE A 28 -0.04 -6.89 -4.73
N LEU A 29 -0.63 -6.98 -5.92
CA LEU A 29 -1.48 -5.93 -6.49
C LEU A 29 -2.62 -5.45 -5.57
N SER A 30 -3.23 -6.35 -4.80
CA SER A 30 -4.32 -5.99 -3.88
C SER A 30 -3.86 -5.09 -2.75
N VAL A 31 -2.62 -5.26 -2.27
CA VAL A 31 -2.00 -4.41 -1.25
C VAL A 31 -1.67 -3.05 -1.82
N LEU A 32 -1.08 -2.98 -3.02
CA LEU A 32 -0.82 -1.72 -3.72
C LEU A 32 -2.13 -0.94 -3.96
N SER A 33 -3.19 -1.65 -4.35
CA SER A 33 -4.52 -1.05 -4.52
C SER A 33 -5.02 -0.40 -3.22
N LYS A 34 -4.89 -1.07 -2.06
CA LYS A 34 -5.24 -0.49 -0.76
C LYS A 34 -4.41 0.78 -0.45
N VAL A 35 -3.10 0.75 -0.72
CA VAL A 35 -2.17 1.86 -0.46
C VAL A 35 -2.49 3.10 -1.30
N PHE A 36 -2.90 2.93 -2.56
CA PHE A 36 -3.08 4.04 -3.49
C PHE A 36 -4.53 4.48 -3.69
N ARG A 37 -5.51 3.67 -3.28
CA ARG A 37 -6.94 3.99 -3.37
C ARG A 37 -7.32 5.33 -2.72
N PRO A 38 -6.77 5.73 -1.56
CA PRO A 38 -7.04 7.05 -0.97
C PRO A 38 -6.62 8.23 -1.84
N ALA A 39 -5.63 8.03 -2.72
CA ALA A 39 -5.17 9.03 -3.68
C ALA A 39 -5.99 9.03 -4.98
N GLY A 40 -7.08 8.26 -5.05
CA GLY A 40 -7.88 8.10 -6.27
C GLY A 40 -7.18 7.31 -7.38
N MET A 41 -6.05 6.67 -7.08
CA MET A 41 -5.29 5.88 -8.03
C MET A 41 -5.76 4.42 -7.98
N ASN A 42 -6.04 3.86 -9.15
CA ASN A 42 -6.36 2.45 -9.31
C ASN A 42 -5.17 1.74 -9.99
N ILE A 43 -4.48 0.89 -9.23
CA ILE A 43 -3.33 0.14 -9.75
C ILE A 43 -3.87 -1.10 -10.47
N ILE A 44 -3.47 -1.28 -11.73
CA ILE A 44 -3.80 -2.45 -12.54
C ILE A 44 -2.53 -3.18 -12.94
N ALA A 45 -2.58 -4.51 -12.96
CA ALA A 45 -1.55 -5.28 -13.62
C ALA A 45 -1.77 -5.21 -15.15
N GLN A 46 -0.70 -4.93 -15.89
CA GLN A 46 -0.68 -5.10 -17.34
C GLN A 46 0.26 -6.27 -17.64
N ALA A 47 -0.21 -7.21 -18.47
CA ALA A 47 0.66 -8.23 -19.03
C ALA A 47 1.29 -7.64 -20.30
N GLU A 48 2.61 -7.77 -20.42
CA GLU A 48 3.37 -7.49 -21.66
C GLU A 48 3.18 -8.60 -22.70
#